data_AF-A0A536P2D4-F1
#
_entry.id   AF-A0A536P2D4-F1
#
_cell.length_a   1.000
_cell.length_b   1.000
_cell.length_c   1.000
_cell.angle_alpha   90.00
_cell.angle_beta   90.00
_cell.angle_gamma   90.00
#
_symmetry.space_group_name_H-M   'P 1'
#
loop_
_entity.id
_entity.type
_entity.pdbx_description
1 polymer ?
#
loop_
_entity_poly.entity_id
_entity_poly.type
_entity_poly.pdbx_seq_one_letter_code
_entity_poly.pdbx_strand_id
1 'polypeptide(L)'
;MPDLSHLWQRFLLAIALLFGLVLGVGATVFGYSNTAPVAIGFSVFRIDGVPLWTVALVPLALVLVTGTLFHWFNGAPGRAP
;
A
#
# COMPACT_ATOMS: atom_id res chain seq x y z
N MET A 1 25.53 -20.35 -21.11
CA MET A 1 24.96 -20.50 -19.75
C MET A 1 23.65 -19.72 -19.74
N PRO A 2 22.53 -20.27 -19.23
CA PRO A 2 21.29 -19.50 -19.11
C PRO A 2 21.54 -18.27 -18.24
N ASP A 3 21.06 -17.10 -18.66
CA ASP A 3 21.17 -15.89 -17.86
C ASP A 3 20.18 -15.94 -16.71
N LEU A 4 20.66 -16.49 -15.57
CA LEU A 4 19.90 -16.63 -14.33
C LEU A 4 19.38 -15.27 -13.84
N SER A 5 20.08 -14.16 -14.13
CA SER A 5 19.67 -12.81 -13.76
C SER A 5 18.36 -12.42 -14.44
N HIS A 6 18.28 -12.67 -15.75
CA HIS A 6 17.08 -12.36 -16.53
C HIS A 6 15.88 -13.24 -16.15
N LEU A 7 16.10 -14.53 -15.87
CA LEU A 7 15.05 -15.42 -15.36
C LEU A 7 14.54 -14.98 -13.97
N TRP A 8 15.45 -14.61 -13.08
CA TRP A 8 15.15 -14.10 -11.76
C TRP A 8 14.32 -12.80 -11.81
N GLN A 9 14.69 -11.86 -12.67
CA GLN A 9 13.93 -10.62 -12.85
C GLN A 9 12.49 -10.88 -13.31
N ARG A 10 12.30 -11.77 -14.29
CA ARG A 10 10.95 -12.13 -14.76
C ARG A 10 10.12 -12.82 -13.69
N PHE A 11 10.75 -13.67 -12.89
CA PHE A 11 10.10 -14.33 -11.76
C PHE A 11 9.64 -13.32 -10.71
N LEU A 12 10.52 -12.39 -10.29
CA LEU A 12 10.17 -11.32 -9.37
C LEU A 12 9.04 -10.43 -9.93
N LEU A 13 9.10 -10.09 -11.21
CA LEU A 13 8.04 -9.32 -11.87
C LEU A 13 6.71 -10.08 -11.87
N ALA A 14 6.72 -11.38 -12.19
CA ALA A 14 5.51 -12.20 -12.16
C ALA A 14 4.90 -12.27 -10.75
N ILE A 15 5.73 -12.43 -9.72
CA ILE A 15 5.27 -12.40 -8.32
C ILE A 15 4.68 -11.03 -7.99
N ALA A 16 5.35 -9.93 -8.35
CA ALA A 16 4.87 -8.58 -8.09
C ALA A 16 3.51 -8.34 -8.77
N LEU A 17 3.32 -8.81 -9.99
CA LEU A 17 2.05 -8.73 -10.72
C LEU A 17 0.95 -9.54 -10.04
N LEU A 18 1.24 -10.79 -9.65
CA LEU A 18 0.27 -11.64 -8.94
C LEU A 18 -0.11 -11.03 -7.58
N PHE A 19 0.87 -10.55 -6.84
CA PHE A 19 0.64 -9.89 -5.56
C PHE A 19 -0.19 -8.62 -5.73
N GLY A 20 0.15 -7.77 -6.71
CA GLY A 20 -0.61 -6.57 -7.05
C GLY A 20 -2.06 -6.90 -7.46
N LEU A 21 -2.26 -7.98 -8.23
CA LEU A 21 -3.59 -8.44 -8.62
C LEU A 21 -4.41 -8.88 -7.40
N VAL A 22 -3.84 -9.72 -6.52
CA VAL A 22 -4.52 -10.19 -5.31
C VAL A 22 -4.85 -9.02 -4.37
N LEU A 23 -3.92 -8.09 -4.19
CA LEU A 23 -4.16 -6.87 -3.42
C LEU A 23 -5.28 -6.02 -4.03
N GLY A 24 -5.26 -5.81 -5.35
CA GLY A 24 -6.26 -5.04 -6.07
C GLY A 24 -7.66 -5.65 -5.92
N VAL A 25 -7.78 -6.96 -6.18
CA VAL A 25 -9.04 -7.70 -5.99
C VAL A 25 -9.51 -7.62 -4.54
N GLY A 26 -8.62 -7.87 -3.58
CA GLY A 26 -8.95 -7.78 -2.16
C GLY A 26 -9.45 -6.40 -1.75
N ALA A 27 -8.79 -5.33 -2.23
CA ALA A 27 -9.19 -3.95 -1.98
C ALA A 27 -10.56 -3.64 -2.61
N THR A 28 -10.81 -4.09 -3.84
CA THR A 28 -12.10 -3.91 -4.53
C THR A 28 -13.23 -4.64 -3.82
N VAL A 29 -13.03 -5.92 -3.47
CA VAL A 29 -14.02 -6.72 -2.73
C VAL A 29 -14.30 -6.10 -1.36
N PHE A 30 -13.26 -5.72 -0.63
CA PHE A 30 -13.40 -5.04 0.66
C PHE A 30 -14.20 -3.74 0.50
N GLY A 31 -13.89 -2.93 -0.51
CA GLY A 31 -14.57 -1.66 -0.77
C GLY A 31 -16.06 -1.82 -1.05
N TYR A 32 -16.41 -2.70 -1.98
CA TYR A 32 -17.82 -2.94 -2.34
C TYR A 32 -18.61 -3.68 -1.25
N SER A 33 -17.96 -4.48 -0.43
CA SER A 33 -18.63 -5.21 0.66
C SER A 33 -18.86 -4.36 1.91
N ASN A 34 -18.13 -3.24 2.05
CA ASN A 34 -18.13 -2.42 3.27
C ASN A 34 -18.57 -0.97 2.98
N THR A 35 -19.79 -0.84 2.44
CA THR A 35 -20.42 0.46 2.16
C THR A 35 -21.08 1.09 3.40
N ALA A 36 -21.22 0.33 4.48
CA ALA A 36 -21.80 0.82 5.72
C ALA A 36 -20.98 1.99 6.29
N PRO A 37 -21.64 3.07 6.74
CA PRO A 37 -20.97 4.19 7.38
C PRO A 37 -20.53 3.82 8.80
N VAL A 38 -19.38 4.36 9.20
CA VAL A 38 -18.81 4.24 10.54
C VAL A 38 -18.52 5.63 11.08
N ALA A 39 -18.76 5.82 12.38
CA ALA A 39 -18.39 7.03 13.09
C ALA A 39 -16.92 6.92 13.53
N ILE A 40 -16.11 7.91 13.16
CA ILE A 40 -14.73 8.04 13.62
C ILE A 40 -14.70 9.16 14.67
N GLY A 41 -14.31 8.82 15.90
CA GLY A 41 -14.28 9.77 17.01
C GLY A 41 -12.96 9.75 17.77
N PHE A 42 -12.43 10.93 18.08
CA PHE A 42 -11.36 11.12 19.05
C PHE A 42 -11.70 12.28 19.99
N SER A 43 -11.95 11.97 21.26
CA SER A 43 -12.38 12.96 22.26
C SER A 43 -13.61 13.74 21.78
N VAL A 44 -13.52 15.05 21.58
CA VAL A 44 -14.62 15.93 21.13
C VAL A 44 -14.78 15.95 19.60
N PHE A 45 -13.79 15.47 18.84
CA PHE A 45 -13.87 15.40 17.39
C PHE A 45 -14.59 14.12 16.96
N ARG A 46 -15.69 14.27 16.22
CA ARG A 46 -16.43 13.15 15.61
C ARG A 46 -16.72 13.44 14.15
N ILE A 47 -16.44 12.47 13.31
CA ILE A 47 -16.79 12.45 11.89
C ILE A 47 -17.73 11.28 11.70
N ASP A 48 -18.99 11.58 11.42
CA ASP A 48 -20.02 10.60 11.15
C ASP A 48 -20.14 10.35 9.64
N GLY A 49 -20.65 9.18 9.25
CA GLY A 49 -20.92 8.87 7.85
C GLY A 49 -19.69 8.46 7.03
N VAL A 50 -18.56 8.14 7.67
CA VAL A 50 -17.35 7.73 6.95
C VAL A 50 -17.56 6.34 6.38
N PRO A 51 -17.45 6.14 5.05
CA PRO A 51 -17.58 4.80 4.47
C PRO A 51 -16.51 3.87 5.03
N LEU A 52 -16.88 2.69 5.55
CA LEU A 52 -15.93 1.78 6.21
C LEU A 52 -14.73 1.42 5.31
N TRP A 53 -14.92 1.35 3.99
CA TRP A 53 -13.84 1.08 3.05
C TRP A 53 -12.67 2.08 3.10
N THR A 54 -12.91 3.34 3.49
CA THR A 54 -11.85 4.36 3.55
C THR A 54 -10.83 4.06 4.64
N VAL A 55 -11.17 3.23 5.64
CA VAL A 55 -10.25 2.77 6.68
C VAL A 55 -9.07 2.00 6.07
N ALA A 56 -9.28 1.25 4.99
CA ALA A 56 -8.21 0.54 4.30
C ALA A 56 -7.19 1.47 3.63
N LEU A 57 -7.56 2.74 3.37
CA LEU A 57 -6.62 3.73 2.83
C LEU A 57 -5.59 4.17 3.86
N VAL A 58 -5.89 4.10 5.16
CA VAL A 58 -4.97 4.53 6.23
C VAL A 58 -3.67 3.73 6.22
N PRO A 59 -3.66 2.38 6.30
CA PRO A 59 -2.42 1.62 6.22
C PRO A 59 -1.71 1.78 4.86
N LEU A 60 -2.47 1.90 3.76
CA LEU A 60 -1.89 2.14 2.44
C LEU A 60 -1.12 3.47 2.39
N ALA A 61 -1.76 4.56 2.85
CA ALA A 61 -1.13 5.88 2.92
C ALA A 61 0.11 5.85 3.83
N LEU A 62 0.05 5.15 4.96
CA LEU A 62 1.16 5.02 5.88
C LEU A 62 2.36 4.30 5.24
N VAL A 63 2.11 3.17 4.56
CA VAL A 63 3.16 2.45 3.82
C VAL A 63 3.77 3.32 2.72
N LEU A 64 2.96 4.04 1.95
CA LEU A 64 3.44 4.91 0.87
C LEU A 64 4.25 6.09 1.42
N VAL A 65 3.76 6.77 2.45
CA VAL A 65 4.45 7.92 3.06
C VAL A 65 5.75 7.46 3.71
N THR A 66 5.72 6.43 4.55
CA THR A 66 6.91 5.91 5.23
C THR A 66 7.93 5.36 4.24
N GLY A 67 7.49 4.62 3.21
CA GLY A 67 8.36 4.13 2.14
C GLY A 67 9.01 5.26 1.35
N THR A 68 8.23 6.28 0.99
CA THR A 68 8.75 7.46 0.29
C THR A 68 9.78 8.20 1.14
N LEU A 69 9.48 8.45 2.41
CA LEU A 69 10.42 9.09 3.34
C LEU A 69 11.69 8.26 3.52
N PHE A 70 11.56 6.95 3.69
CA PHE A 70 12.70 6.04 3.81
C PHE A 70 13.61 6.10 2.58
N HIS A 71 13.05 6.02 1.38
CA HIS A 71 13.84 6.12 0.14
C HIS A 71 14.40 7.53 -0.07
N TRP A 72 13.69 8.58 0.34
CA TRP A 72 14.18 9.96 0.26
C TRP A 72 15.41 10.18 1.13
N PHE A 73 15.38 9.72 2.39
CA PHE A 73 16.50 9.89 3.32
C PHE A 73 17.70 8.99 3.01
N ASN A 74 17.47 7.80 2.46
CA ASN A 74 18.55 6.85 2.11
C ASN A 74 19.05 6.98 0.66
N GLY A 75 18.29 7.67 -0.20
CA GLY A 75 18.60 7.85 -1.62
C GLY A 75 19.24 9.19 -1.97
N ALA A 76 19.40 10.11 -1.02
CA ALA A 76 20.05 11.40 -1.28
C ALA A 76 21.55 11.19 -1.62
N PRO A 77 22.04 11.70 -2.76
CA PRO A 77 23.46 11.65 -3.13
C PRO A 77 24.23 12.66 -2.26
N GLY A 78 24.57 12.28 -1.04
CA GLY A 78 25.27 13.17 -0.11
C GLY A 78 25.78 12.54 1.18
N ARG A 79 25.64 11.22 1.37
CA ARG A 79 26.20 10.53 2.53
C ARG A 79 27.29 9.56 2.07
N ALA A 80 28.50 10.08 1.90
CA ALA A 80 29.69 9.26 1.96
C ALA A 80 29.90 8.78 3.41
N PRO A 81 30.37 7.53 3.64
CA PRO A 81 31.07 7.22 4.88
C PRO A 81 32.37 8.02 4.99
#